data_AF-A0A248L4L7-F1
#
_entry.id   AF-A0A248L4L7-F1
#
_cell.length_a   1.000
_cell.length_b   1.000
_cell.length_c   1.000
_cell.angle_alpha   90.00
_cell.angle_beta   90.00
_cell.angle_gamma   90.00
#
_symmetry.space_group_name_H-M   'P 1'
#
loop_
_entity.id
_entity.type
_entity.pdbx_description
1 polymer ?
#
loop_
_entity_poly.entity_id
_entity_poly.type
_entity_poly.pdbx_seq_one_letter_code
_entity_poly.pdbx_strand_id
1 'polypeptide(L)'
;MTESSEALLEAIIEILETGRQMELTEIYQRVRERNDLDLSRFSTKAGLDARIRKLIYLHASECELYEGKRDLFYSETGKGTGRWGLRK
;
A
#
# COMPACT_ATOMS: atom_id res chain seq x y z
N MET A 1 -10.06 -11.77 -4.02
CA MET A 1 -8.78 -11.47 -3.34
C MET A 1 -8.67 -12.42 -2.15
N THR A 2 -7.48 -12.73 -1.63
CA THR A 2 -7.40 -13.51 -0.38
C THR A 2 -7.71 -12.57 0.79
N GLU A 3 -8.41 -13.04 1.81
CA GLU A 3 -8.79 -12.29 3.03
C GLU A 3 -7.62 -11.49 3.62
N SER A 4 -6.46 -12.13 3.69
CA SER A 4 -5.25 -11.49 4.23
C SER A 4 -4.66 -10.41 3.30
N SER A 5 -5.03 -10.37 2.02
CA SER A 5 -4.68 -9.25 1.12
C SER A 5 -5.61 -8.05 1.27
N GLU A 6 -6.86 -8.29 1.65
CA GLU A 6 -7.85 -7.25 1.96
C GLU A 6 -7.48 -6.56 3.27
N ALA A 7 -7.20 -7.32 4.33
CA ALA A 7 -6.73 -6.75 5.60
C ALA A 7 -5.48 -5.88 5.44
N LEU A 8 -4.53 -6.30 4.59
CA LEU A 8 -3.34 -5.51 4.30
C LEU A 8 -3.67 -4.25 3.49
N LEU A 9 -4.62 -4.31 2.57
CA LEU A 9 -5.07 -3.14 1.80
C LEU A 9 -5.76 -2.11 2.71
N GLU A 10 -6.70 -2.55 3.55
CA GLU A 10 -7.38 -1.69 4.53
C GLU A 10 -6.37 -1.04 5.47
N ALA A 11 -5.38 -1.80 5.96
CA ALA A 11 -4.34 -1.24 6.80
C ALA A 11 -3.51 -0.13 6.10
N ILE A 12 -3.24 -0.27 4.80
CA ILE A 12 -2.55 0.76 4.01
C ILE A 12 -3.45 2.00 3.85
N ILE A 13 -4.76 1.80 3.65
CA ILE A 13 -5.74 2.89 3.58
C ILE A 13 -5.74 3.65 4.91
N GLU A 14 -5.96 2.99 6.03
CA GLU A 14 -5.99 3.63 7.35
C GLU A 14 -4.70 4.40 7.66
N ILE A 15 -3.53 3.84 7.32
CA ILE A 15 -2.24 4.51 7.47
C ILE A 15 -2.19 5.84 6.69
N LEU A 16 -2.71 5.83 5.46
CA LEU A 16 -2.75 7.02 4.60
C LEU A 16 -3.93 7.96 4.89
N GLU A 17 -4.97 7.52 5.59
CA GLU A 17 -6.04 8.42 6.06
C GLU A 17 -5.53 9.36 7.17
N THR A 18 -4.57 8.89 7.98
CA THR A 18 -4.02 9.68 9.10
C THR A 18 -3.04 10.79 8.67
N GLY A 19 -2.63 10.86 7.40
CA GLY A 19 -1.65 11.83 6.90
C GLY A 19 -1.87 12.22 5.43
N ARG A 20 -1.45 13.43 5.02
CA ARG A 20 -1.72 13.93 3.65
C ARG A 20 -1.08 13.08 2.54
N GLN A 21 0.17 12.68 2.73
CA GLN A 21 0.95 11.77 1.88
C GLN A 21 2.07 11.15 2.69
N MET A 22 2.62 10.05 2.19
CA MET A 22 3.67 9.29 2.87
C MET A 22 4.66 8.69 1.88
N GLU A 23 5.93 8.61 2.28
CA GLU A 23 6.92 7.84 1.53
C GLU A 23 6.59 6.35 1.61
N LEU A 24 6.82 5.63 0.52
CA LEU A 24 6.53 4.20 0.42
C LEU A 24 7.30 3.40 1.48
N THR A 25 8.51 3.82 1.83
CA THR A 25 9.31 3.24 2.91
C THR A 25 8.69 3.46 4.29
N GLU A 26 8.05 4.61 4.52
CA GLU A 26 7.35 4.92 5.77
C GLU A 26 6.03 4.13 5.86
N ILE A 27 5.33 3.92 4.74
CA ILE A 27 4.18 2.98 4.68
C ILE A 27 4.64 1.58 5.08
N TYR A 28 5.77 1.10 4.55
CA TYR A 28 6.32 -0.21 4.93
C TYR A 28 6.62 -0.30 6.42
N GLN A 29 7.16 0.77 7.01
CA GLN A 29 7.45 0.80 8.44
C GLN A 29 6.16 0.75 9.26
N ARG A 30 5.19 1.62 8.97
CA ARG A 30 3.92 1.66 9.71
C ARG A 30 3.13 0.35 9.61
N VAL A 31 3.13 -0.31 8.44
CA VAL A 31 2.51 -1.64 8.30
C VAL A 31 3.16 -2.68 9.21
N ARG A 32 4.49 -2.63 9.40
CA ARG A 32 5.20 -3.58 10.28
C ARG A 32 4.99 -3.31 11.77
N GLU A 33 4.64 -2.08 12.12
CA GLU A 33 4.35 -1.65 13.50
C GLU A 33 2.92 -1.99 13.92
N ARG A 34 2.07 -2.44 12.98
CA ARG A 34 0.70 -2.89 13.27
C ARG A 34 0.70 -4.25 13.97
N ASN A 35 0.01 -4.31 15.10
CA ASN A 35 -0.15 -5.53 15.90
C ASN A 35 -1.38 -6.36 15.50
N ASP A 36 -2.27 -5.81 14.67
CA ASP A 36 -3.53 -6.39 14.22
C ASP A 36 -3.42 -7.11 12.86
N LEU A 37 -2.24 -7.09 12.23
CA LEU A 37 -1.97 -7.80 10.98
C LEU A 37 -1.22 -9.10 11.22
N ASP A 38 -1.71 -10.20 10.66
CA ASP A 38 -0.91 -11.42 10.53
C ASP A 38 0.13 -11.27 9.39
N LEU A 39 1.35 -10.92 9.79
CA LEU A 39 2.51 -10.80 8.90
C LEU A 39 3.36 -12.07 8.84
N SER A 40 3.02 -13.12 9.60
CA SER A 40 3.84 -14.35 9.73
C SER A 40 4.05 -15.09 8.41
N ARG A 41 3.09 -14.95 7.47
CA ARG A 41 3.15 -15.51 6.12
C ARG A 41 4.28 -14.94 5.24
N PHE A 42 4.86 -13.81 5.60
CA PHE A 42 5.94 -13.20 4.82
C PHE A 42 7.29 -13.64 5.38
N SER A 43 8.02 -14.45 4.62
CA SER A 43 9.34 -14.96 5.04
C SER A 43 10.41 -13.87 5.13
N THR A 44 10.22 -12.72 4.46
CA THR A 44 11.20 -11.62 4.47
C THR A 44 10.52 -10.26 4.47
N LYS A 45 11.21 -9.26 5.03
CA LYS A 45 10.81 -7.84 4.94
C LYS A 45 10.61 -7.38 3.49
N ALA A 46 11.50 -7.81 2.59
CA ALA A 46 11.42 -7.48 1.17
C ALA A 46 10.17 -8.09 0.49
N GLY A 47 9.76 -9.30 0.90
CA GLY A 47 8.54 -9.93 0.40
C GLY A 47 7.28 -9.16 0.81
N LEU A 48 7.22 -8.70 2.07
CA LEU A 48 6.15 -7.82 2.54
C LEU A 48 6.12 -6.49 1.78
N ASP A 49 7.27 -5.84 1.60
CA ASP A 49 7.37 -4.55 0.90
C ASP A 49 6.92 -4.67 -0.56
N ALA A 50 7.34 -5.75 -1.23
CA ALA A 50 6.89 -6.05 -2.58
C ALA A 50 5.37 -6.24 -2.64
N ARG A 51 4.77 -6.87 -1.62
CA ARG A 51 3.32 -7.05 -1.54
C ARG A 51 2.57 -5.74 -1.32
N ILE A 52 3.04 -4.90 -0.40
CA ILE A 52 2.48 -3.56 -0.12
C ILE A 52 2.51 -2.71 -1.38
N ARG A 53 3.68 -2.59 -2.02
CA ARG A 53 3.83 -1.86 -3.28
C ARG A 53 2.93 -2.38 -4.38
N LYS A 54 2.81 -3.70 -4.53
CA LYS A 54 1.90 -4.31 -5.52
C LYS A 54 0.44 -3.95 -5.25
N LEU A 55 0.00 -3.96 -3.99
CA LEU A 55 -1.38 -3.55 -3.64
C LEU A 55 -1.65 -2.10 -4.02
N ILE A 56 -0.72 -1.20 -3.71
CA ILE A 56 -0.85 0.21 -4.10
C ILE A 56 -0.95 0.34 -5.63
N TYR A 57 -0.07 -0.31 -6.39
CA TYR A 57 -0.02 -0.16 -7.85
C TYR A 57 -1.25 -0.76 -8.55
N LEU A 58 -1.82 -1.84 -8.01
CA LEU A 58 -3.07 -2.45 -8.52
C LEU A 58 -4.28 -1.53 -8.31
N HIS A 59 -4.18 -0.55 -7.42
CA HIS A 59 -5.25 0.35 -6.98
C HIS A 59 -4.92 1.84 -7.24
N ALA A 60 -3.99 2.11 -8.15
CA ALA A 60 -3.65 3.46 -8.59
C ALA A 60 -3.77 3.54 -10.11
N SER A 61 -4.74 4.28 -10.63
CA SER A 61 -5.05 4.34 -12.07
C SER A 61 -3.91 4.84 -12.95
N GLU A 62 -2.95 5.56 -12.38
CA GLU A 62 -1.74 6.01 -13.07
C GLU A 62 -0.66 4.92 -13.25
N CYS A 63 -0.82 3.76 -12.59
CA CYS A 63 0.11 2.66 -12.69
C CYS A 63 -0.26 1.71 -13.84
N GLU A 64 0.74 1.22 -14.57
CA GLU A 64 0.57 0.20 -15.61
C GLU A 64 -0.03 -1.12 -15.09
N LEU A 65 0.19 -1.42 -13.80
CA LEU A 65 -0.38 -2.59 -13.14
C LEU A 65 -1.84 -2.38 -12.72
N TYR A 66 -2.44 -1.22 -12.98
CA TYR A 66 -3.83 -0.99 -12.64
C TYR A 66 -4.74 -1.90 -13.48
N GLU A 67 -5.44 -2.81 -12.81
CA GLU A 67 -6.31 -3.82 -13.43
C GLU A 67 -7.79 -3.36 -13.45
N GLY A 68 -8.07 -2.05 -13.40
CA GLY A 68 -9.45 -1.55 -13.34
C GLY A 68 -10.16 -1.78 -12.00
N LYS A 69 -9.39 -1.98 -10.92
CA LYS A 69 -9.92 -2.06 -9.55
C LYS A 69 -10.36 -0.69 -9.06
N ARG A 70 -10.87 -0.59 -7.83
CA ARG A 70 -11.14 0.71 -7.21
C ARG A 70 -9.85 1.55 -7.19
N ASP A 71 -9.89 2.71 -7.84
CA ASP A 71 -8.80 3.68 -7.88
C ASP A 71 -8.71 4.42 -6.54
N LEU A 72 -7.82 3.96 -5.67
CA LEU A 72 -7.70 4.39 -4.27
C LEU A 72 -6.49 5.27 -4.04
N PHE A 73 -5.40 5.06 -4.78
CA PHE A 73 -4.12 5.71 -4.48
C PHE A 73 -3.67 6.61 -5.64
N TYR A 74 -2.89 7.65 -5.29
CA TYR A 74 -2.20 8.47 -6.26
C TYR A 74 -0.75 8.72 -5.82
N SER A 75 0.13 8.93 -6.80
CA SER A 75 1.48 9.44 -6.59
C SER A 75 1.47 10.97 -6.68
N GLU A 76 2.02 11.64 -5.67
CA GLU A 76 2.02 13.12 -5.62
C GLU A 76 2.84 13.74 -6.77
N THR A 77 3.95 13.11 -7.14
CA THR A 77 4.92 13.64 -8.10
C THR A 77 5.16 12.69 -9.27
N GLY A 78 4.19 11.78 -9.52
CA GLY A 78 4.25 10.76 -10.56
C GLY A 78 4.95 9.47 -10.14
N LYS A 79 4.76 8.40 -10.91
CA LYS A 79 5.31 7.06 -10.64
C LYS A 79 6.85 7.13 -10.49
N GLY A 80 7.37 6.66 -9.34
CA GLY A 80 8.81 6.50 -9.10
C GLY A 80 9.44 7.44 -8.06
N THR A 81 8.71 8.44 -7.58
CA THR A 81 9.21 9.37 -6.54
C THR A 81 9.04 8.85 -5.12
N GLY A 82 8.19 7.83 -4.94
CA GLY A 82 8.02 7.14 -3.66
C GLY A 82 6.90 7.69 -2.77
N ARG A 83 6.28 8.83 -3.09
CA ARG A 83 5.22 9.43 -2.27
C ARG A 83 3.82 9.05 -2.72
N TRP A 84 3.03 8.53 -1.78
CA TRP A 84 1.68 8.05 -2.04
C TRP A 84 0.66 8.73 -1.13
N GLY A 85 -0.54 8.93 -1.65
CA GLY A 85 -1.70 9.40 -0.90
C GLY A 85 -2.98 8.70 -1.35
N LEU A 86 -4.08 8.95 -0.62
CA LEU A 86 -5.41 8.45 -0.97
C LEU A 86 -6.18 9.41 -1.86
N ARG A 87 -6.80 8.88 -2.92
CA ARG A 87 -7.79 9.60 -3.72
C ARG A 87 -9.08 9.77 -2.90
N LYS A 88 -9.71 10.93 -3.03
CA LYS A 88 -11.01 11.23 -2.44
C LYS A 88 -12.14 10.76 -3.34
#